data_AF-A0A5S4H5K1-F1
#
_entry.id   AF-A0A5S4H5K1-F1
#
_cell.length_a   1.000
_cell.length_b   1.000
_cell.length_c   1.000
_cell.angle_alpha   90.00
_cell.angle_beta   90.00
_cell.angle_gamma   90.00
#
_symmetry.space_group_name_H-M   'P 1'
#
loop_
_entity.id
_entity.type
_entity.pdbx_description
1 polymer ?
#
loop_
_entity_poly.entity_id
_entity_poly.type
_entity_poly.pdbx_seq_one_letter_code
_entity_poly.pdbx_strand_id
1 'polypeptide(L)'
;MLPTVDDVLQLDAVRRGQPRVVAGADRTTNRVRWVHVAEVTDIAHLLHGGELVLTTGIALPDEPERLRAYIADLAEVGVSGLMIELGRRYATVLPPALTAAAEDHGLPVIVLAHEPAFVDITEAVHARIVREQFAELRASERLHEIFTQLSVEGASTEEVVRQVAALGGHPVVLENLAHQVLAADAGGADPAELLSAWETRSRAVRPGRRTGYDPVSGWLVTMVGARGEDWGRLIIDLGAPPSPRDTVLVERAATTLALGRLLDRHAESVERQAHGTIIARILAHAYSDPQEAAARARALGVPLSGRRLLGVVLRHRGPGTPAPPVGELSALAETAAAACRDARLAALVGVLDEGGPHARVGVLASLPARADVETALTEVATGVRKRSADTVMAAGSVVETIADVRRSFLEAEQVAGVAARGSGARLFYRLPDLRLRGLLHLLRDDARVQTFVERELGPLLEYDAQRGSDLTRILELYLESGRNKAVAAQQAHLSRPAFYERLRRIERVLDADLDDVESCVSFHVALLALSSVRWERP
;
A
#
# COMPACT_ATOMS: atom_id res chain seq x y z
N MET A 1 -30.04 10.12 15.46
CA MET A 1 -31.34 10.82 15.38
C MET A 1 -32.35 10.14 16.30
N LEU A 2 -33.34 10.84 16.87
CA LEU A 2 -34.37 10.19 17.70
C LEU A 2 -35.25 9.25 16.84
N PRO A 3 -35.70 8.09 17.38
CA PRO A 3 -36.62 7.22 16.66
C PRO A 3 -37.96 7.92 16.38
N THR A 4 -38.60 7.56 15.28
CA THR A 4 -39.98 7.96 14.97
C THR A 4 -40.99 7.01 15.62
N VAL A 5 -42.28 7.36 15.63
CA VAL A 5 -43.34 6.42 16.04
C VAL A 5 -43.31 5.17 15.15
N ASP A 6 -43.09 5.32 13.84
CA ASP A 6 -42.88 4.19 12.93
C ASP A 6 -41.73 3.27 13.36
N ASP A 7 -40.57 3.85 13.71
CA ASP A 7 -39.42 3.07 14.20
C ASP A 7 -39.77 2.29 15.48
N VAL A 8 -40.57 2.88 16.37
CA VAL A 8 -41.05 2.23 17.60
C VAL A 8 -42.03 1.09 17.30
N LEU A 9 -42.93 1.26 16.34
CA LEU A 9 -43.89 0.23 15.93
C LEU A 9 -43.22 -1.03 15.36
N GLN A 10 -42.01 -0.91 14.83
CA GLN A 10 -41.24 -2.04 14.31
C GLN A 10 -40.50 -2.84 15.40
N LEU A 11 -40.42 -2.35 16.64
CA LEU A 11 -39.74 -3.07 17.72
C LEU A 11 -40.51 -4.34 18.10
N ASP A 12 -39.80 -5.46 18.30
CA ASP A 12 -40.41 -6.74 18.64
C ASP A 12 -41.27 -6.67 19.91
N ALA A 13 -40.88 -5.86 20.89
CA ALA A 13 -41.67 -5.62 22.11
C ALA A 13 -43.04 -5.00 21.81
N VAL A 14 -43.12 -4.11 20.81
CA VAL A 14 -44.37 -3.45 20.40
C VAL A 14 -45.16 -4.35 19.46
N ARG A 15 -44.50 -5.00 18.48
CA ARG A 15 -45.13 -5.93 17.53
C ARG A 15 -45.83 -7.11 18.22
N ARG A 16 -45.31 -7.58 19.35
CA ARG A 16 -45.96 -8.59 20.21
C ARG A 16 -47.37 -8.17 20.64
N GLY A 17 -47.61 -6.87 20.85
CA GLY A 17 -48.93 -6.30 21.16
C GLY A 17 -49.86 -6.15 19.96
N GLN A 18 -49.44 -6.52 18.75
CA GLN A 18 -50.17 -6.32 17.49
C GLN A 18 -50.68 -4.88 17.34
N PRO A 19 -49.75 -3.91 17.18
CA PRO A 19 -50.10 -2.50 17.17
C PRO A 19 -50.91 -2.15 15.93
N ARG A 20 -51.95 -1.33 16.11
CA ARG A 20 -52.72 -0.75 15.00
C ARG A 20 -52.92 0.73 15.24
N VAL A 21 -52.53 1.55 14.28
CA VAL A 21 -52.82 2.98 14.29
C VAL A 21 -54.30 3.17 13.96
N VAL A 22 -55.04 3.83 14.84
CA VAL A 22 -56.50 4.03 14.74
C VAL A 22 -56.90 5.49 14.56
N ALA A 23 -55.97 6.42 14.77
CA ALA A 23 -56.10 7.84 14.41
C ALA A 23 -54.71 8.44 14.12
N GLY A 24 -54.64 9.50 13.32
CA GLY A 24 -53.40 10.26 13.07
C GLY A 24 -52.34 9.47 12.30
N ALA A 25 -52.75 8.63 11.34
CA ALA A 25 -51.85 7.75 10.58
C ALA A 25 -50.81 8.51 9.73
N ASP A 26 -51.09 9.76 9.36
CA ASP A 26 -50.18 10.66 8.64
C ASP A 26 -49.09 11.28 9.54
N ARG A 27 -49.14 11.04 10.85
CA ARG A 27 -48.25 11.64 11.86
C ARG A 27 -47.34 10.64 12.56
N THR A 28 -47.21 9.41 12.05
CA THR A 28 -46.30 8.39 12.62
C THR A 28 -44.81 8.68 12.41
N THR A 29 -44.47 9.70 11.62
CA THR A 29 -43.09 10.21 11.49
C THR A 29 -42.65 11.11 12.66
N ASN A 30 -43.52 11.36 13.64
CA ASN A 30 -43.19 12.16 14.83
C ASN A 30 -42.05 11.52 15.62
N ARG A 31 -41.13 12.36 16.14
CA ARG A 31 -39.91 11.92 16.83
C ARG A 31 -40.20 11.63 18.31
N VAL A 32 -39.98 10.39 18.72
CA VAL A 32 -40.16 9.93 20.10
C VAL A 32 -38.90 10.24 20.92
N ARG A 33 -39.05 11.18 21.86
CA ARG A 33 -38.00 11.58 22.81
C ARG A 33 -37.92 10.66 24.03
N TRP A 34 -39.07 10.11 24.43
CA TRP A 34 -39.22 9.34 25.67
C TRP A 34 -40.51 8.50 25.63
N VAL A 35 -40.60 7.47 26.47
CA VAL A 35 -41.83 6.69 26.65
C VAL A 35 -42.30 6.80 28.09
N HIS A 36 -43.57 7.14 28.29
CA HIS A 36 -44.11 7.34 29.62
C HIS A 36 -45.40 6.54 29.82
N VAL A 37 -45.45 5.71 30.86
CA VAL A 37 -46.66 4.98 31.24
C VAL A 37 -47.45 5.83 32.21
N ALA A 38 -48.72 6.12 31.89
CA ALA A 38 -49.59 6.95 32.71
C ALA A 38 -51.01 6.38 32.82
N GLU A 39 -51.53 6.39 34.04
CA GLU A 39 -52.89 5.97 34.40
C GLU A 39 -53.60 7.09 35.18
N VAL A 40 -53.52 8.31 34.67
CA VAL A 40 -54.19 9.49 35.25
C VAL A 40 -54.78 10.33 34.12
N THR A 41 -55.91 10.97 34.40
CA THR A 41 -56.67 11.78 33.42
C THR A 41 -56.13 13.18 33.22
N ASP A 42 -55.33 13.69 34.15
CA ASP A 42 -54.66 14.98 34.08
C ASP A 42 -53.15 14.74 34.07
N ILE A 43 -52.65 14.09 33.01
CA ILE A 43 -51.21 13.82 32.85
C ILE A 43 -50.48 14.96 32.13
N ALA A 44 -51.20 15.78 31.36
CA ALA A 44 -50.62 16.75 30.44
C ALA A 44 -49.65 17.72 31.15
N HIS A 45 -49.98 18.18 32.35
CA HIS A 45 -49.13 19.10 33.13
C HIS A 45 -47.79 18.49 33.61
N LEU A 46 -47.61 17.16 33.51
CA LEU A 46 -46.38 16.44 33.89
C LEU A 46 -45.51 16.06 32.68
N LEU A 47 -45.97 16.35 31.46
CA LEU A 47 -45.28 16.00 30.20
C LEU A 47 -44.54 17.22 29.64
N HIS A 48 -43.49 16.98 28.84
CA HIS A 48 -42.64 18.05 28.29
C HIS A 48 -42.68 18.13 26.76
N GLY A 49 -43.44 17.26 26.09
CA GLY A 49 -43.50 17.14 24.64
C GLY A 49 -42.54 16.08 24.09
N GLY A 50 -42.95 15.45 22.98
CA GLY A 50 -42.23 14.38 22.31
C GLY A 50 -42.31 13.01 23.01
N GLU A 51 -43.05 12.87 24.11
CA GLU A 51 -43.28 11.56 24.75
C GLU A 51 -44.25 10.69 23.93
N LEU A 52 -44.04 9.38 23.91
CA LEU A 52 -45.07 8.41 23.55
C LEU A 52 -45.73 7.93 24.85
N VAL A 53 -47.00 8.27 25.06
CA VAL A 53 -47.72 7.94 26.29
C VAL A 53 -48.34 6.55 26.16
N LEU A 54 -48.13 5.69 27.16
CA LEU A 54 -48.70 4.34 27.25
C LEU A 54 -49.75 4.30 28.35
N THR A 55 -50.91 3.73 28.05
CA THR A 55 -51.98 3.57 29.03
C THR A 55 -52.82 2.32 28.73
N THR A 56 -53.31 1.66 29.76
CA THR A 56 -54.40 0.68 29.73
C THR A 56 -55.76 1.35 29.58
N GLY A 57 -55.78 2.67 29.78
CA GLY A 57 -56.95 3.50 29.73
C GLY A 57 -57.87 3.32 30.93
N ILE A 58 -57.53 2.55 31.97
CA ILE A 58 -58.41 2.25 33.12
C ILE A 58 -58.84 3.52 33.86
N ALA A 59 -57.96 4.52 33.95
CA ALA A 59 -58.26 5.78 34.63
C ALA A 59 -59.04 6.80 33.79
N LEU A 60 -59.19 6.61 32.47
CA LEU A 60 -59.88 7.56 31.59
C LEU A 60 -61.34 7.83 32.01
N PRO A 61 -61.92 8.99 31.68
CA PRO A 61 -63.33 9.27 31.95
C PRO A 61 -64.26 8.51 30.97
N ASP A 62 -65.49 8.21 31.38
CA ASP A 62 -66.50 7.63 30.48
C ASP A 62 -67.23 8.71 29.65
N GLU A 63 -67.25 9.95 30.14
CA GLU A 63 -67.92 11.05 29.46
C GLU A 63 -67.18 11.45 28.16
N PRO A 64 -67.86 11.46 26.98
CA PRO A 64 -67.25 11.82 25.70
C PRO A 64 -66.52 13.17 25.72
N GLU A 65 -67.08 14.18 26.40
CA GLU A 65 -66.53 15.53 26.48
C GLU A 65 -65.17 15.53 27.20
N ARG A 66 -65.01 14.71 28.24
CA ARG A 66 -63.75 14.61 28.97
C ARG A 66 -62.71 13.77 28.24
N LEU A 67 -63.13 12.77 27.45
CA LEU A 67 -62.21 12.05 26.56
C LEU A 67 -61.66 12.97 25.46
N ARG A 68 -62.49 13.85 24.92
CA ARG A 68 -62.03 14.88 23.96
C ARG A 68 -61.05 15.85 24.61
N ALA A 69 -61.35 16.33 25.83
CA ALA A 69 -60.45 17.21 26.58
C ALA A 69 -59.09 16.53 26.83
N TYR A 70 -59.08 15.27 27.28
CA TYR A 70 -57.83 14.52 27.49
C TYR A 70 -56.94 14.46 26.24
N ILE A 71 -57.53 14.19 25.07
CA ILE A 71 -56.78 14.16 23.81
C ILE A 71 -56.30 15.55 23.41
N ALA A 72 -57.13 16.58 23.60
CA ALA A 72 -56.75 17.97 23.33
C ALA A 72 -55.56 18.40 24.20
N ASP A 73 -55.58 18.08 25.49
CA ASP A 73 -54.51 18.41 26.44
C ASP A 73 -53.19 17.72 26.06
N LEU A 74 -53.25 16.45 25.66
CA LEU A 74 -52.10 15.69 25.17
C LEU A 74 -51.52 16.27 23.86
N ALA A 75 -52.39 16.65 22.93
CA ALA A 75 -51.99 17.27 21.68
C ALA A 75 -51.39 18.67 21.90
N GLU A 76 -51.92 19.46 22.83
CA GLU A 76 -51.41 20.79 23.18
C GLU A 76 -49.98 20.74 23.74
N VAL A 77 -49.68 19.74 24.57
CA VAL A 77 -48.30 19.50 25.07
C VAL A 77 -47.35 19.02 23.95
N GLY A 78 -47.90 18.50 22.84
CA GLY A 78 -47.11 18.04 21.71
C GLY A 78 -46.46 16.66 21.95
N VAL A 79 -47.21 15.73 22.56
CA VAL A 79 -46.77 14.33 22.65
C VAL A 79 -46.64 13.69 21.26
N SER A 80 -45.74 12.73 21.13
CA SER A 80 -45.49 12.02 19.87
C SER A 80 -46.63 11.09 19.47
N GLY A 81 -47.39 10.61 20.45
CA GLY A 81 -48.54 9.74 20.26
C GLY A 81 -49.06 9.16 21.57
N LEU A 82 -50.20 8.48 21.49
CA LEU A 82 -50.84 7.76 22.58
C LEU A 82 -51.02 6.30 22.21
N MET A 83 -50.46 5.40 23.02
CA MET A 83 -50.56 3.96 22.85
C MET A 83 -51.47 3.37 23.93
N ILE A 84 -52.60 2.80 23.52
CA ILE A 84 -53.63 2.27 24.41
C ILE A 84 -53.70 0.74 24.28
N GLU A 85 -53.59 0.05 25.40
CA GLU A 85 -53.86 -1.39 25.46
C GLU A 85 -55.37 -1.67 25.37
N LEU A 86 -55.75 -2.57 24.46
CA LEU A 86 -57.08 -3.15 24.43
C LEU A 86 -57.10 -4.34 25.40
N GLY A 87 -57.74 -4.13 26.55
CA GLY A 87 -57.81 -5.11 27.62
C GLY A 87 -59.17 -5.07 28.32
N ARG A 88 -59.16 -5.04 29.65
CA ARG A 88 -60.38 -5.15 30.47
C ARG A 88 -61.36 -3.99 30.28
N ARG A 89 -60.88 -2.79 29.99
CA ARG A 89 -61.73 -1.61 29.78
C ARG A 89 -62.27 -1.52 28.37
N TYR A 90 -61.39 -1.61 27.37
CA TYR A 90 -61.74 -1.48 25.96
C TYR A 90 -61.59 -2.82 25.27
N ALA A 91 -62.67 -3.61 25.25
CA ALA A 91 -62.65 -5.00 24.83
C ALA A 91 -62.29 -5.22 23.35
N THR A 92 -62.56 -4.25 22.46
CA THR A 92 -62.31 -4.43 21.01
C THR A 92 -62.16 -3.12 20.24
N VAL A 93 -62.80 -2.04 20.68
CA VAL A 93 -62.74 -0.73 20.01
C VAL A 93 -62.69 0.39 21.06
N LEU A 94 -61.96 1.46 20.74
CA LEU A 94 -61.95 2.68 21.56
C LEU A 94 -63.24 3.49 21.38
N PRO A 95 -63.65 4.32 22.35
CA PRO A 95 -64.80 5.21 22.20
C PRO A 95 -64.63 6.14 20.99
N PRO A 96 -65.67 6.31 20.13
CA PRO A 96 -65.58 7.17 18.95
C PRO A 96 -65.17 8.61 19.26
N ALA A 97 -65.52 9.13 20.44
CA ALA A 97 -65.15 10.46 20.89
C ALA A 97 -63.63 10.65 21.05
N LEU A 98 -62.92 9.60 21.49
CA LEU A 98 -61.46 9.61 21.63
C LEU A 98 -60.80 9.58 20.25
N THR A 99 -61.23 8.65 19.38
CA THR A 99 -60.67 8.52 18.03
C THR A 99 -60.93 9.76 17.17
N ALA A 100 -62.14 10.33 17.24
CA ALA A 100 -62.47 11.57 16.53
C ALA A 100 -61.63 12.75 17.01
N ALA A 101 -61.48 12.94 18.33
CA ALA A 101 -60.61 14.00 18.85
C ALA A 101 -59.15 13.82 18.44
N ALA A 102 -58.67 12.57 18.39
CA ALA A 102 -57.30 12.29 17.97
C ALA A 102 -57.07 12.64 16.49
N GLU A 103 -58.05 12.39 15.62
CA GLU A 103 -58.00 12.83 14.23
C GLU A 103 -58.07 14.36 14.11
N ASP A 104 -58.99 15.01 14.84
CA ASP A 104 -59.15 16.46 14.81
C ASP A 104 -57.87 17.21 15.25
N HIS A 105 -57.16 16.64 16.22
CA HIS A 105 -55.90 17.18 16.74
C HIS A 105 -54.65 16.60 16.07
N GLY A 106 -54.79 15.66 15.13
CA GLY A 106 -53.66 15.01 14.44
C GLY A 106 -52.73 14.25 15.38
N LEU A 107 -53.24 13.69 16.47
CA LEU A 107 -52.46 12.91 17.44
C LEU A 107 -52.49 11.42 17.06
N PRO A 108 -51.34 10.77 16.77
CA PRO A 108 -51.31 9.34 16.55
C PRO A 108 -51.85 8.57 17.75
N VAL A 109 -52.90 7.79 17.55
CA VAL A 109 -53.40 6.84 18.55
C VAL A 109 -53.16 5.43 18.05
N ILE A 110 -52.45 4.64 18.84
CA ILE A 110 -52.07 3.27 18.55
C ILE A 110 -52.77 2.36 19.55
N VAL A 111 -53.49 1.35 19.07
CA VAL A 111 -54.04 0.30 19.93
C VAL A 111 -53.14 -0.92 19.92
N LEU A 112 -52.97 -1.55 21.08
CA LEU A 112 -52.34 -2.86 21.22
C LEU A 112 -53.44 -3.88 21.45
N ALA A 113 -53.63 -4.82 20.51
CA ALA A 113 -54.71 -5.82 20.58
C ALA A 113 -54.43 -6.97 21.56
N HIS A 114 -53.18 -7.13 21.98
CA HIS A 114 -52.77 -8.06 23.04
C HIS A 114 -52.10 -7.26 24.14
N GLU A 115 -51.98 -7.81 25.35
CA GLU A 115 -51.32 -7.19 26.51
C GLU A 115 -49.79 -7.43 26.44
N PRO A 116 -48.97 -6.50 25.88
CA PRO A 116 -47.53 -6.55 26.11
C PRO A 116 -47.23 -6.02 27.50
N ALA A 117 -46.18 -6.55 28.12
CA ALA A 117 -45.65 -5.92 29.32
C ALA A 117 -45.10 -4.53 28.94
N PHE A 118 -45.73 -3.44 29.40
CA PHE A 118 -45.26 -2.08 29.09
C PHE A 118 -43.80 -1.85 29.49
N VAL A 119 -43.30 -2.59 30.49
CA VAL A 119 -41.87 -2.61 30.83
C VAL A 119 -40.99 -3.00 29.63
N ASP A 120 -41.35 -4.04 28.87
CA ASP A 120 -40.62 -4.47 27.67
C ASP A 120 -40.61 -3.37 26.60
N ILE A 121 -41.72 -2.66 26.43
CA ILE A 121 -41.82 -1.55 25.47
C ILE A 121 -40.94 -0.38 25.92
N THR A 122 -41.06 0.03 27.18
CA THR A 122 -40.25 1.14 27.72
C THR A 122 -38.76 0.82 27.66
N GLU A 123 -38.33 -0.40 28.02
CA GLU A 123 -36.94 -0.84 27.94
C GLU A 123 -36.43 -0.84 26.50
N ALA A 124 -37.20 -1.40 25.57
CA ALA A 124 -36.82 -1.47 24.16
C ALA A 124 -36.66 -0.08 23.52
N VAL A 125 -37.60 0.83 23.78
CA VAL A 125 -37.54 2.19 23.22
C VAL A 125 -36.44 3.02 23.88
N HIS A 126 -36.28 2.97 25.20
CA HIS A 126 -35.17 3.67 25.87
C HIS A 126 -33.81 3.15 25.43
N ALA A 127 -33.64 1.82 25.32
CA ALA A 127 -32.41 1.23 24.79
C ALA A 127 -32.13 1.68 23.35
N ARG A 128 -33.17 1.83 22.52
CA ARG A 128 -33.06 2.33 21.15
C ARG A 128 -32.65 3.81 21.09
N ILE A 129 -33.21 4.65 21.96
CA ILE A 129 -32.87 6.08 22.08
C ILE A 129 -31.41 6.24 22.53
N VAL A 130 -31.00 5.55 23.59
CA VAL A 130 -29.62 5.58 24.10
C VAL A 130 -28.64 5.06 23.06
N ARG A 131 -28.94 3.92 22.41
CA ARG A 131 -28.05 3.35 21.38
C ARG A 131 -27.80 4.31 20.24
N GLU A 132 -28.81 5.06 19.79
CA GLU A 132 -28.61 6.02 18.71
C GLU A 132 -27.77 7.23 19.13
N GLN A 133 -27.83 7.61 20.41
CA GLN A 133 -27.01 8.70 20.94
C GLN A 133 -25.53 8.29 21.08
N PHE A 134 -25.24 7.01 21.33
CA PHE A 134 -23.87 6.50 21.48
C PHE A 134 -23.25 5.94 20.19
N ALA A 135 -24.05 5.70 19.14
CA ALA A 135 -23.56 5.06 17.91
C ALA A 135 -22.48 5.90 17.20
N GLU A 136 -22.64 7.22 17.15
CA GLU A 136 -21.69 8.12 16.49
C GLU A 136 -20.37 8.24 17.26
N LEU A 137 -20.45 8.35 18.59
CA LEU A 137 -19.28 8.38 19.47
C LEU A 137 -18.48 7.07 19.38
N ARG A 138 -19.16 5.92 19.45
CA ARG A 138 -18.50 4.60 19.33
C ARG A 138 -17.85 4.40 17.96
N ALA A 139 -18.46 4.91 16.89
CA ALA A 139 -17.86 4.84 15.56
C ALA A 139 -16.57 5.67 15.49
N SER A 140 -16.55 6.86 16.08
CA SER A 140 -15.35 7.71 16.19
C SER A 140 -14.26 7.08 17.07
N GLU A 141 -14.63 6.50 18.22
CA GLU A 141 -13.69 5.77 19.10
C GLU A 141 -13.05 4.59 18.37
N ARG A 142 -13.85 3.78 17.66
CA ARG A 142 -13.33 2.64 16.89
C ARG A 142 -12.37 3.07 15.78
N LEU A 143 -12.66 4.16 15.08
CA LEU A 143 -11.73 4.72 14.10
C LEU A 143 -10.42 5.17 14.77
N HIS A 144 -10.53 5.85 15.92
CA HIS A 144 -9.37 6.30 16.67
C HIS A 144 -8.47 5.14 17.12
N GLU A 145 -9.04 4.04 17.64
CA GLU A 145 -8.30 2.84 18.05
C GLU A 145 -7.53 2.22 16.87
N ILE A 146 -8.20 2.03 15.72
CA ILE A 146 -7.58 1.43 14.52
C ILE A 146 -6.38 2.26 14.04
N PHE A 147 -6.55 3.57 13.87
CA PHE A 147 -5.47 4.43 13.37
C PHE A 147 -4.35 4.66 14.39
N THR A 148 -4.66 4.58 15.69
CA THR A 148 -3.65 4.58 16.74
C THR A 148 -2.80 3.31 16.65
N GLN A 149 -3.43 2.15 16.49
CA GLN A 149 -2.73 0.88 16.34
C GLN A 149 -1.81 0.87 15.10
N LEU A 150 -2.33 1.30 13.94
CA LEU A 150 -1.52 1.43 12.72
C LEU A 150 -0.31 2.35 12.91
N SER A 151 -0.46 3.43 13.68
CA SER A 151 0.65 4.35 13.97
C SER A 151 1.70 3.70 14.88
N VAL A 152 1.27 2.92 15.88
CA VAL A 152 2.15 2.22 16.83
C VAL A 152 2.89 1.07 16.16
N GLU A 153 2.23 0.32 15.27
CA GLU A 153 2.81 -0.79 14.53
C GLU A 153 3.76 -0.34 13.40
N GLY A 154 3.79 0.97 13.10
CA GLY A 154 4.58 1.49 11.99
C GLY A 154 4.04 1.04 10.63
N ALA A 155 2.70 0.99 10.49
CA ALA A 155 2.05 0.55 9.27
C ALA A 155 2.53 1.34 8.04
N SER A 156 2.74 0.62 6.95
CA SER A 156 3.16 1.22 5.69
C SER A 156 2.07 2.12 5.10
N THR A 157 2.49 3.05 4.24
CA THR A 157 1.58 3.96 3.53
C THR A 157 0.46 3.21 2.81
N GLU A 158 0.77 2.08 2.16
CA GLU A 158 -0.21 1.27 1.44
C GLU A 158 -1.23 0.62 2.40
N GLU A 159 -0.78 0.14 3.56
CA GLU A 159 -1.67 -0.46 4.56
C GLU A 159 -2.67 0.56 5.10
N VAL A 160 -2.21 1.78 5.37
CA VAL A 160 -3.10 2.86 5.84
C VAL A 160 -4.12 3.21 4.76
N VAL A 161 -3.71 3.40 3.50
CA VAL A 161 -4.62 3.71 2.39
C VAL A 161 -5.64 2.60 2.17
N ARG A 162 -5.21 1.34 2.17
CA ARG A 162 -6.08 0.17 2.07
C ARG A 162 -7.07 0.10 3.24
N GLN A 163 -6.64 0.42 4.46
CA GLN A 163 -7.51 0.42 5.62
C GLN A 163 -8.59 1.52 5.52
N VAL A 164 -8.25 2.69 5.00
CA VAL A 164 -9.23 3.75 4.72
C VAL A 164 -10.25 3.28 3.69
N ALA A 165 -9.79 2.68 2.59
CA ALA A 165 -10.68 2.17 1.55
C ALA A 165 -11.61 1.08 2.08
N ALA A 166 -11.11 0.15 2.91
CA ALA A 166 -11.90 -0.90 3.52
C ALA A 166 -12.93 -0.37 4.54
N LEU A 167 -12.57 0.64 5.35
CA LEU A 167 -13.47 1.22 6.35
C LEU A 167 -14.51 2.17 5.77
N GLY A 168 -14.13 2.88 4.69
CA GLY A 168 -14.99 3.82 3.97
C GLY A 168 -15.85 3.14 2.90
N GLY A 169 -15.36 2.06 2.28
CA GLY A 169 -16.02 1.42 1.13
C GLY A 169 -15.89 2.20 -0.18
N HIS A 170 -14.89 3.08 -0.29
CA HIS A 170 -14.70 4.01 -1.40
C HIS A 170 -13.25 3.98 -1.89
N PRO A 171 -12.96 4.34 -3.15
CA PRO A 171 -11.60 4.53 -3.64
C PRO A 171 -10.84 5.59 -2.84
N VAL A 172 -9.57 5.32 -2.55
CA VAL A 172 -8.70 6.20 -1.77
C VAL A 172 -7.38 6.40 -2.48
N VAL A 173 -6.93 7.64 -2.58
CA VAL A 173 -5.66 8.00 -3.21
C VAL A 173 -4.87 8.94 -2.30
N LEU A 174 -3.61 8.58 -2.06
CA LEU A 174 -2.61 9.47 -1.48
C LEU A 174 -1.73 10.02 -2.61
N GLU A 175 -1.60 11.33 -2.71
CA GLU A 175 -0.70 12.00 -3.65
C GLU A 175 0.26 12.96 -2.93
N ASN A 176 1.36 13.31 -3.60
CA ASN A 176 2.23 14.41 -3.18
C ASN A 176 1.73 15.77 -3.71
N LEU A 177 2.42 16.86 -3.34
CA LEU A 177 2.07 18.20 -3.81
C LEU A 177 2.27 18.43 -5.32
N ALA A 178 2.99 17.55 -6.01
CA ALA A 178 3.11 17.55 -7.46
C ALA A 178 1.95 16.79 -8.14
N HIS A 179 0.95 16.32 -7.37
CA HIS A 179 -0.16 15.48 -7.81
C HIS A 179 0.27 14.13 -8.39
N GLN A 180 1.40 13.61 -7.91
CA GLN A 180 1.85 12.25 -8.20
C GLN A 180 1.27 11.29 -7.15
N VAL A 181 0.70 10.18 -7.61
CA VAL A 181 0.04 9.19 -6.76
C VAL A 181 1.05 8.30 -6.06
N LEU A 182 1.18 8.48 -4.74
CA LEU A 182 2.09 7.71 -3.90
C LEU A 182 1.50 6.35 -3.51
N ALA A 183 0.20 6.31 -3.23
CA ALA A 183 -0.52 5.07 -2.94
C ALA A 183 -1.99 5.20 -3.36
N ALA A 184 -2.59 4.11 -3.80
CA ALA A 184 -3.99 4.09 -4.20
C ALA A 184 -4.60 2.70 -3.99
N ASP A 185 -5.80 2.70 -3.43
CA ASP A 185 -6.70 1.56 -3.35
C ASP A 185 -8.00 1.92 -4.06
N ALA A 186 -8.43 1.06 -4.99
CA ALA A 186 -9.57 1.35 -5.85
C ALA A 186 -10.93 1.01 -5.21
N GLY A 187 -10.97 0.44 -4.00
CA GLY A 187 -12.22 0.15 -3.31
C GLY A 187 -13.17 -0.77 -4.10
N GLY A 188 -12.63 -1.60 -5.00
CA GLY A 188 -13.40 -2.47 -5.91
C GLY A 188 -13.65 -1.89 -7.32
N ALA A 189 -13.30 -0.63 -7.58
CA ALA A 189 -13.30 -0.04 -8.93
C ALA A 189 -12.08 -0.48 -9.75
N ASP A 190 -12.08 -0.19 -11.06
CA ASP A 190 -10.90 -0.38 -11.91
C ASP A 190 -9.80 0.66 -11.57
N PRO A 191 -8.61 0.23 -11.11
CA PRO A 191 -7.52 1.16 -10.82
C PRO A 191 -7.07 1.98 -12.04
N ALA A 192 -7.18 1.45 -13.27
CA ALA A 192 -6.77 2.18 -14.47
C ALA A 192 -7.72 3.35 -14.76
N GLU A 193 -9.02 3.15 -14.56
CA GLU A 193 -10.03 4.20 -14.65
C GLU A 193 -9.85 5.24 -13.54
N LEU A 194 -9.70 4.79 -12.28
CA LEU A 194 -9.47 5.66 -11.14
C LEU A 194 -8.26 6.59 -11.33
N LEU A 195 -7.18 6.11 -11.94
CA LEU A 195 -5.93 6.86 -12.14
C LEU A 195 -5.86 7.57 -13.49
N SER A 196 -6.88 7.44 -14.34
CA SER A 196 -6.93 8.09 -15.64
C SER A 196 -6.93 9.62 -15.50
N ALA A 197 -6.06 10.27 -16.28
CA ALA A 197 -5.84 11.73 -16.26
C ALA A 197 -5.71 12.32 -14.83
N TRP A 198 -5.13 11.56 -13.89
CA TRP A 198 -5.15 11.88 -12.46
C TRP A 198 -4.67 13.30 -12.16
N GLU A 199 -3.47 13.65 -12.63
CA GLU A 199 -2.87 14.98 -12.37
C GLU A 199 -3.80 16.11 -12.82
N THR A 200 -4.44 15.98 -13.99
CA THR A 200 -5.34 17.02 -14.51
C THR A 200 -6.58 17.17 -13.64
N ARG A 201 -7.20 16.06 -13.24
CA ARG A 201 -8.39 16.08 -12.35
C ARG A 201 -8.02 16.61 -10.96
N SER A 202 -6.91 16.14 -10.41
CA SER A 202 -6.46 16.53 -9.07
C SER A 202 -6.08 18.00 -8.94
N ARG A 203 -5.51 18.60 -10.00
CA ARG A 203 -5.22 20.05 -10.06
C ARG A 203 -6.47 20.93 -10.14
N ALA A 204 -7.57 20.40 -10.66
CA ALA A 204 -8.84 21.12 -10.74
C ALA A 204 -9.52 21.25 -9.36
N VAL A 205 -9.26 20.30 -8.45
CA VAL A 205 -9.83 20.27 -7.10
C VAL A 205 -8.96 21.06 -6.12
N ARG A 206 -9.49 22.18 -5.61
CA ARG A 206 -8.80 23.02 -4.61
C ARG A 206 -9.66 23.19 -3.36
N PRO A 207 -9.44 22.39 -2.30
CA PRO A 207 -10.21 22.55 -1.07
C PRO A 207 -9.89 23.90 -0.42
N GLY A 208 -10.93 24.65 -0.02
CA GLY A 208 -10.78 25.95 0.65
C GLY A 208 -10.35 25.87 2.12
N ARG A 209 -10.19 24.64 2.64
CA ARG A 209 -9.80 24.31 4.03
C ARG A 209 -8.86 23.11 4.01
N ARG A 210 -8.25 22.80 5.17
CA ARG A 210 -7.37 21.62 5.31
C ARG A 210 -8.08 20.33 4.93
N THR A 211 -9.32 20.15 5.37
CA THR A 211 -10.24 19.09 4.95
C THR A 211 -11.43 19.74 4.24
N GLY A 212 -11.76 19.29 3.03
CA GLY A 212 -12.83 19.88 2.24
C GLY A 212 -13.39 18.90 1.19
N TYR A 213 -14.69 19.04 0.94
CA TYR A 213 -15.39 18.30 -0.09
C TYR A 213 -15.58 19.17 -1.34
N ASP A 214 -15.26 18.62 -2.51
CA ASP A 214 -15.56 19.23 -3.80
C ASP A 214 -16.80 18.56 -4.43
N PRO A 215 -17.91 19.28 -4.60
CA PRO A 215 -19.15 18.71 -5.12
C PRO A 215 -19.11 18.42 -6.62
N VAL A 216 -18.16 18.96 -7.37
CA VAL A 216 -18.05 18.72 -8.81
C VAL A 216 -17.35 17.39 -9.08
N SER A 217 -16.26 17.11 -8.36
CA SER A 217 -15.54 15.85 -8.48
C SER A 217 -16.09 14.75 -7.56
N GLY A 218 -16.84 15.11 -6.52
CA GLY A 218 -17.30 14.17 -5.50
C GLY A 218 -16.22 13.76 -4.50
N TRP A 219 -15.12 14.52 -4.42
CA TRP A 219 -13.95 14.14 -3.63
C TRP A 219 -13.93 14.80 -2.27
N LEU A 220 -13.70 13.98 -1.24
CA LEU A 220 -13.30 14.45 0.08
C LEU A 220 -11.76 14.47 0.13
N VAL A 221 -11.19 15.65 0.31
CA VAL A 221 -9.74 15.86 0.32
C VAL A 221 -9.31 16.36 1.69
N THR A 222 -8.22 15.80 2.23
CA THR A 222 -7.53 16.38 3.37
C THR A 222 -6.03 16.51 3.11
N MET A 223 -5.40 17.55 3.66
CA MET A 223 -3.96 17.73 3.60
C MET A 223 -3.25 16.75 4.54
N VAL A 224 -2.21 16.10 4.04
CA VAL A 224 -1.31 15.25 4.83
C VAL A 224 -0.06 16.08 5.10
N GLY A 225 0.30 16.22 6.38
CA GLY A 225 1.36 17.15 6.81
C GLY A 225 1.47 17.22 8.33
N ALA A 226 2.61 17.70 8.81
CA ALA A 226 2.84 17.95 10.23
C ALA A 226 3.69 19.21 10.43
N ARG A 227 3.56 19.85 11.60
CA ARG A 227 4.34 21.05 11.99
C ARG A 227 4.23 22.22 11.00
N GLY A 228 3.09 22.37 10.34
CA GLY A 228 2.85 23.43 9.36
C GLY A 228 3.43 23.15 7.97
N GLU A 229 4.06 21.99 7.77
CA GLU A 229 4.53 21.55 6.46
C GLU A 229 3.59 20.45 5.93
N ASP A 230 2.86 20.78 4.87
CA ASP A 230 2.10 19.82 4.09
C ASP A 230 2.98 19.21 3.02
N TRP A 231 2.83 17.90 2.80
CA TRP A 231 3.63 17.14 1.85
C TRP A 231 2.81 16.30 0.88
N GLY A 232 1.49 16.26 1.07
CA GLY A 232 0.60 15.51 0.22
C GLY A 232 -0.87 15.74 0.54
N ARG A 233 -1.72 15.00 -0.17
CA ARG A 233 -3.18 15.03 -0.04
C ARG A 233 -3.69 13.60 0.01
N LEU A 234 -4.62 13.34 0.92
CA LEU A 234 -5.40 12.11 0.95
C LEU A 234 -6.79 12.43 0.41
N ILE A 235 -7.19 11.67 -0.61
CA ILE A 235 -8.43 11.85 -1.36
C ILE A 235 -9.27 10.59 -1.20
N ILE A 236 -10.55 10.76 -0.87
CA ILE A 236 -11.57 9.71 -0.92
C ILE A 236 -12.60 10.11 -1.98
N ASP A 237 -12.87 9.23 -2.93
CA ASP A 237 -13.90 9.44 -3.96
C ASP A 237 -15.26 8.97 -3.42
N LEU A 238 -16.05 9.89 -2.88
CA LEU A 238 -17.33 9.57 -2.23
C LEU A 238 -18.52 9.58 -3.20
N GLY A 239 -18.43 10.36 -4.28
CA GLY A 239 -19.57 10.60 -5.20
C GLY A 239 -20.78 11.34 -4.60
N ALA A 240 -20.81 11.54 -3.28
CA ALA A 240 -21.87 12.21 -2.53
C ALA A 240 -21.30 13.04 -1.36
N PRO A 241 -22.08 13.96 -0.76
CA PRO A 241 -21.61 14.75 0.37
C PRO A 241 -21.15 13.88 1.56
N PRO A 242 -20.03 14.23 2.23
CA PRO A 242 -19.45 13.41 3.27
C PRO A 242 -20.30 13.38 4.53
N SER A 243 -20.36 12.22 5.17
CA SER A 243 -20.86 12.10 6.55
C SER A 243 -19.82 12.61 7.55
N PRO A 244 -20.21 12.91 8.81
CA PRO A 244 -19.25 13.22 9.87
C PRO A 244 -18.20 12.11 10.05
N ARG A 245 -18.60 10.84 9.86
CA ARG A 245 -17.72 9.68 9.94
C ARG A 245 -16.64 9.70 8.86
N ASP A 246 -16.96 10.09 7.62
CA ASP A 246 -15.99 10.15 6.51
C ASP A 246 -14.94 11.22 6.76
N THR A 247 -15.36 12.35 7.35
CA THR A 247 -14.46 13.43 7.74
C THR A 247 -13.49 12.97 8.83
N VAL A 248 -13.99 12.30 9.87
CA VAL A 248 -13.14 11.74 10.94
C VAL A 248 -12.20 10.68 10.38
N LEU A 249 -12.68 9.80 9.49
CA LEU A 249 -11.88 8.75 8.87
C LEU A 249 -10.69 9.34 8.10
N VAL A 250 -10.93 10.31 7.22
CA VAL A 250 -9.87 10.88 6.38
C VAL A 250 -8.85 11.67 7.22
N GLU A 251 -9.30 12.40 8.25
CA GLU A 251 -8.42 13.20 9.12
C GLU A 251 -7.54 12.33 10.02
N ARG A 252 -8.07 11.22 10.53
CA ARG A 252 -7.29 10.23 11.30
C ARG A 252 -6.24 9.57 10.44
N ALA A 253 -6.62 9.14 9.23
CA ALA A 253 -5.67 8.57 8.28
C ALA A 253 -4.56 9.54 7.89
N ALA A 254 -4.89 10.79 7.60
CA ALA A 254 -3.91 11.82 7.30
C ALA A 254 -2.93 12.06 8.46
N THR A 255 -3.42 11.98 9.70
CA THR A 255 -2.57 12.06 10.90
C THR A 255 -1.64 10.86 11.01
N THR A 256 -2.15 9.64 10.82
CA THR A 256 -1.33 8.41 10.83
C THR A 256 -0.24 8.43 9.76
N LEU A 257 -0.60 8.80 8.53
CA LEU A 257 0.36 8.97 7.42
C LEU A 257 1.42 10.02 7.75
N ALA A 258 1.01 11.14 8.36
CA ALA A 258 1.94 12.19 8.73
C ALA A 258 2.90 11.76 9.87
N LEU A 259 2.40 11.02 10.86
CA LEU A 259 3.21 10.49 11.96
C LEU A 259 4.21 9.44 11.46
N GLY A 260 3.78 8.51 10.61
CA GLY A 260 4.66 7.50 10.01
C GLY A 260 5.86 8.17 9.34
N ARG A 261 5.62 9.19 8.51
CA ARG A 261 6.69 9.93 7.83
C ARG A 261 7.60 10.74 8.76
N LEU A 262 7.11 11.23 9.90
CA LEU A 262 7.95 11.93 10.89
C LEU A 262 8.89 11.00 11.66
N LEU A 263 8.42 9.77 11.92
CA LEU A 263 9.18 8.76 12.64
C LEU A 263 10.30 8.17 11.76
N ASP A 264 10.07 8.10 10.44
CA ASP A 264 10.94 7.41 9.50
C ASP A 264 11.94 8.33 8.77
N ARG A 265 12.79 9.06 9.51
CA ARG A 265 13.77 10.01 8.91
C ARG A 265 14.91 9.37 8.13
N HIS A 266 15.14 8.07 8.29
CA HIS A 266 16.19 7.31 7.60
C HIS A 266 15.64 6.31 6.57
N ALA A 267 14.32 6.22 6.44
CA ALA A 267 13.68 5.34 5.47
C ALA A 267 13.66 5.98 4.08
N GLU A 268 13.55 5.10 3.08
CA GLU A 268 13.31 5.46 1.70
C GLU A 268 12.13 6.46 1.60
N SER A 269 12.25 7.49 0.75
CA SER A 269 11.16 8.45 0.52
C SER A 269 9.89 7.71 0.11
N VAL A 270 8.70 8.16 0.55
CA VAL A 270 7.40 7.55 0.18
C VAL A 270 7.25 7.45 -1.35
N GLU A 271 7.80 8.40 -2.11
CA GLU A 271 7.85 8.32 -3.57
C GLU A 271 8.68 7.13 -4.07
N ARG A 272 9.84 6.90 -3.46
CA ARG A 272 10.75 5.81 -3.81
C ARG A 272 10.18 4.44 -3.40
N GLN A 273 9.52 4.37 -2.24
CA GLN A 273 8.76 3.19 -1.83
C GLN A 273 7.64 2.86 -2.82
N ALA A 274 6.90 3.89 -3.28
CA ALA A 274 5.86 3.72 -4.31
C ALA A 274 6.44 3.20 -5.63
N HIS A 275 7.57 3.77 -6.07
CA HIS A 275 8.30 3.31 -7.26
C HIS A 275 8.77 1.86 -7.11
N GLY A 276 9.41 1.53 -5.98
CA GLY A 276 9.91 0.20 -5.65
C GLY A 276 8.79 -0.84 -5.63
N THR A 277 7.64 -0.50 -5.07
CA THR A 277 6.47 -1.39 -5.02
C THR A 277 5.93 -1.71 -6.42
N ILE A 278 5.84 -0.71 -7.30
CA ILE A 278 5.43 -0.96 -8.69
C ILE A 278 6.44 -1.88 -9.39
N ILE A 279 7.73 -1.61 -9.25
CA ILE A 279 8.78 -2.46 -9.84
C ILE A 279 8.65 -3.89 -9.30
N ALA A 280 8.61 -4.08 -7.98
CA ALA A 280 8.50 -5.37 -7.34
C ALA A 280 7.26 -6.15 -7.81
N ARG A 281 6.10 -5.49 -7.91
CA ARG A 281 4.86 -6.11 -8.41
C ARG A 281 4.93 -6.50 -9.89
N ILE A 282 5.58 -5.71 -10.74
CA ILE A 282 5.86 -6.09 -12.14
C ILE A 282 6.75 -7.34 -12.16
N LEU A 283 7.83 -7.38 -11.37
CA LEU A 283 8.76 -8.52 -11.33
C LEU A 283 8.11 -9.81 -10.80
N ALA A 284 7.15 -9.67 -9.88
CA ALA A 284 6.36 -10.76 -9.32
C ALA A 284 5.20 -11.21 -10.21
N HIS A 285 4.94 -10.53 -11.34
CA HIS A 285 3.71 -10.69 -12.14
C HIS A 285 2.43 -10.55 -11.31
N ALA A 286 2.44 -9.65 -10.33
CA ALA A 286 1.32 -9.43 -9.42
C ALA A 286 0.21 -8.56 -10.04
N TYR A 287 0.39 -8.08 -11.26
CA TYR A 287 -0.63 -7.35 -12.03
C TYR A 287 -1.31 -8.32 -12.99
N SER A 288 -2.64 -8.42 -12.90
CA SER A 288 -3.43 -9.24 -13.82
C SER A 288 -3.55 -8.58 -15.20
N ASP A 289 -3.57 -7.24 -15.24
CA ASP A 289 -3.57 -6.43 -16.46
C ASP A 289 -2.33 -5.51 -16.50
N PRO A 290 -1.48 -5.57 -17.53
CA PRO A 290 -0.37 -4.63 -17.73
C PRO A 290 -0.79 -3.15 -17.74
N GLN A 291 -2.04 -2.82 -18.09
CA GLN A 291 -2.53 -1.44 -18.06
C GLN A 291 -2.62 -0.88 -16.64
N GLU A 292 -2.85 -1.72 -15.62
CA GLU A 292 -2.85 -1.26 -14.23
C GLU A 292 -1.46 -0.72 -13.84
N ALA A 293 -0.40 -1.47 -14.15
CA ALA A 293 0.97 -1.05 -13.91
C ALA A 293 1.30 0.24 -14.68
N ALA A 294 0.85 0.34 -15.93
CA ALA A 294 1.04 1.53 -16.75
C ALA A 294 0.32 2.77 -16.18
N ALA A 295 -0.91 2.60 -15.66
CA ALA A 295 -1.69 3.67 -15.05
C ALA A 295 -1.04 4.16 -13.76
N ARG A 296 -0.63 3.27 -12.87
CA ARG A 296 0.09 3.60 -11.62
C ARG A 296 1.40 4.33 -11.90
N ALA A 297 2.21 3.81 -12.82
CA ALA A 297 3.47 4.46 -13.19
C ALA A 297 3.24 5.85 -13.81
N ARG A 298 2.23 6.01 -14.68
CA ARG A 298 1.86 7.31 -15.26
C ARG A 298 1.38 8.29 -14.20
N ALA A 299 0.62 7.82 -13.20
CA ALA A 299 0.17 8.64 -12.08
C ALA A 299 1.33 9.10 -11.18
N LEU A 300 2.49 8.45 -11.23
CA LEU A 300 3.76 8.89 -10.64
C LEU A 300 4.60 9.77 -11.60
N GLY A 301 4.10 10.07 -12.79
CA GLY A 301 4.81 10.85 -13.81
C GLY A 301 5.77 10.04 -14.68
N VAL A 302 5.74 8.71 -14.61
CA VAL A 302 6.59 7.81 -15.43
C VAL A 302 5.74 7.03 -16.43
N PRO A 303 5.57 7.52 -17.67
CA PRO A 303 4.77 6.81 -18.67
C PRO A 303 5.46 5.51 -19.09
N LEU A 304 4.74 4.38 -19.13
CA LEU A 304 5.30 3.11 -19.63
C LEU A 304 4.75 2.71 -21.01
N SER A 305 3.51 3.11 -21.33
CA SER A 305 2.87 2.79 -22.62
C SER A 305 3.55 3.51 -23.79
N GLY A 306 3.85 2.78 -24.87
CA GLY A 306 4.47 3.34 -26.07
C GLY A 306 5.92 3.82 -25.86
N ARG A 307 6.61 3.27 -24.86
CA ARG A 307 7.98 3.63 -24.47
C ARG A 307 8.89 2.42 -24.60
N ARG A 308 10.18 2.68 -24.77
CA ARG A 308 11.23 1.68 -24.62
C ARG A 308 11.59 1.60 -23.15
N LEU A 309 11.46 0.42 -22.57
CA LEU A 309 11.66 0.16 -21.15
C LEU A 309 12.99 -0.55 -20.94
N LEU A 310 13.66 -0.23 -19.84
CA LEU A 310 14.97 -0.79 -19.52
C LEU A 310 15.12 -0.97 -18.01
N GLY A 311 15.36 -2.19 -17.58
CA GLY A 311 15.74 -2.51 -16.21
C GLY A 311 17.22 -2.23 -15.98
N VAL A 312 17.51 -1.51 -14.89
CA VAL A 312 18.85 -1.20 -14.42
C VAL A 312 18.95 -1.57 -12.95
N VAL A 313 20.04 -2.21 -12.55
CA VAL A 313 20.31 -2.64 -11.18
C VAL A 313 21.57 -1.96 -10.69
N LEU A 314 21.51 -1.40 -9.49
CA LEU A 314 22.65 -0.81 -8.80
C LEU A 314 22.99 -1.62 -7.55
N ARG A 315 24.27 -1.89 -7.37
CA ARG A 315 24.83 -2.59 -6.19
C ARG A 315 26.14 -1.95 -5.77
N HIS A 316 26.47 -1.97 -4.48
CA HIS A 316 27.81 -1.62 -4.02
C HIS A 316 28.84 -2.69 -4.45
N ARG A 317 30.07 -2.25 -4.74
CA ARG A 317 31.23 -3.12 -4.96
C ARG A 317 31.68 -3.69 -3.63
N GLY A 318 31.90 -5.00 -3.60
CA GLY A 318 32.44 -5.66 -2.40
C GLY A 318 32.22 -7.18 -2.44
N PRO A 319 33.09 -7.94 -1.77
CA PRO A 319 32.92 -9.38 -1.61
C PRO A 319 31.78 -9.64 -0.62
N GLY A 320 30.57 -9.90 -1.13
CA GLY A 320 29.49 -10.62 -0.43
C GLY A 320 29.30 -10.33 1.07
N THR A 321 29.48 -9.10 1.54
CA THR A 321 29.25 -8.73 2.93
C THR A 321 27.76 -8.83 3.26
N PRO A 322 27.39 -8.98 4.55
CA PRO A 322 25.98 -9.07 4.94
C PRO A 322 25.18 -7.90 4.36
N ALA A 323 23.88 -8.15 4.12
CA ALA A 323 22.97 -7.21 3.47
C ALA A 323 23.25 -5.77 3.95
N PRO A 324 23.51 -4.82 3.03
CA PRO A 324 23.84 -3.46 3.42
C PRO A 324 22.75 -2.89 4.34
N PRO A 325 23.10 -2.08 5.34
CA PRO A 325 22.12 -1.41 6.18
C PRO A 325 21.04 -0.73 5.33
N VAL A 326 19.78 -0.79 5.76
CA VAL A 326 18.63 -0.23 5.02
C VAL A 326 18.86 1.22 4.58
N GLY A 327 19.54 2.01 5.42
CA GLY A 327 19.90 3.40 5.10
C GLY A 327 20.86 3.57 3.92
N GLU A 328 21.77 2.63 3.67
CA GLU A 328 22.72 2.69 2.54
C GLU A 328 22.03 2.44 1.20
N LEU A 329 21.09 1.48 1.15
CA LEU A 329 20.29 1.22 -0.05
C LEU A 329 19.35 2.38 -0.36
N SER A 330 18.73 2.96 0.68
CA SER A 330 17.88 4.15 0.54
C SER A 330 18.68 5.35 0.00
N ALA A 331 19.88 5.58 0.50
CA ALA A 331 20.77 6.63 0.00
C ALA A 331 21.21 6.38 -1.46
N LEU A 332 21.44 5.12 -1.84
CA LEU A 332 21.75 4.74 -3.21
C LEU A 332 20.55 4.92 -4.14
N ALA A 333 19.33 4.60 -3.70
CA ALA A 333 18.10 4.83 -4.45
C ALA A 333 17.88 6.32 -4.72
N GLU A 334 18.12 7.18 -3.72
CA GLU A 334 18.07 8.64 -3.90
C GLU A 334 19.17 9.16 -4.83
N THR A 335 20.35 8.56 -4.77
CA THR A 335 21.45 8.88 -5.70
C THR A 335 21.08 8.54 -7.15
N ALA A 336 20.53 7.34 -7.38
CA ALA A 336 20.08 6.90 -8.68
C ALA A 336 18.93 7.76 -9.22
N ALA A 337 18.00 8.12 -8.35
CA ALA A 337 16.93 9.05 -8.66
C ALA A 337 17.41 10.44 -9.06
N ALA A 338 18.34 11.02 -8.30
CA ALA A 338 18.95 12.30 -8.62
C ALA A 338 19.67 12.24 -9.97
N ALA A 339 20.40 11.16 -10.25
CA ALA A 339 21.05 10.96 -11.54
C ALA A 339 20.05 10.86 -12.71
N CYS A 340 18.92 10.17 -12.53
CA CYS A 340 17.86 10.12 -13.53
C CYS A 340 17.23 11.50 -13.77
N ARG A 341 17.00 12.29 -12.70
CA ARG A 341 16.49 13.67 -12.82
C ARG A 341 17.46 14.59 -13.56
N ASP A 342 18.76 14.54 -13.22
CA ASP A 342 19.81 15.32 -13.88
C ASP A 342 19.87 14.99 -15.39
N ALA A 343 19.72 13.71 -15.74
CA ALA A 343 19.66 13.22 -17.13
C ALA A 343 18.28 13.43 -17.81
N ARG A 344 17.31 14.02 -17.10
CA ARG A 344 15.91 14.18 -17.56
C ARG A 344 15.28 12.87 -18.04
N LEU A 345 15.67 11.77 -17.42
CA LEU A 345 15.18 10.43 -17.70
C LEU A 345 13.98 10.11 -16.80
N ALA A 346 12.82 9.86 -17.40
CA ALA A 346 11.67 9.35 -16.67
C ALA A 346 11.97 7.92 -16.20
N ALA A 347 11.99 7.69 -14.88
CA ALA A 347 12.31 6.39 -14.33
C ALA A 347 11.62 6.16 -12.98
N LEU A 348 11.15 4.93 -12.77
CA LEU A 348 10.83 4.45 -11.42
C LEU A 348 12.14 3.99 -10.79
N VAL A 349 12.40 4.38 -9.55
CA VAL A 349 13.58 3.95 -8.78
C VAL A 349 13.14 3.61 -7.39
N GLY A 350 13.51 2.44 -6.88
CA GLY A 350 13.27 2.06 -5.50
C GLY A 350 14.14 0.89 -5.06
N VAL A 351 14.14 0.61 -3.77
CA VAL A 351 14.81 -0.58 -3.21
C VAL A 351 13.96 -1.83 -3.47
N LEU A 352 14.63 -2.93 -3.80
CA LEU A 352 14.03 -4.24 -4.09
C LEU A 352 14.62 -5.29 -3.15
N ASP A 353 13.80 -6.28 -2.76
CA ASP A 353 14.15 -7.38 -1.86
C ASP A 353 14.78 -6.90 -0.54
N GLU A 354 14.21 -5.84 0.06
CA GLU A 354 14.65 -5.27 1.33
C GLU A 354 14.77 -6.35 2.42
N GLY A 355 15.88 -6.30 3.18
CA GLY A 355 16.17 -7.28 4.24
C GLY A 355 16.62 -8.67 3.75
N GLY A 356 16.61 -8.91 2.43
CA GLY A 356 17.10 -10.14 1.82
C GLY A 356 18.60 -10.10 1.45
N PRO A 357 19.23 -11.26 1.21
CA PRO A 357 20.63 -11.35 0.76
C PRO A 357 20.87 -10.77 -0.65
N HIS A 358 19.80 -10.40 -1.36
CA HIS A 358 19.83 -9.84 -2.70
C HIS A 358 19.29 -8.41 -2.76
N ALA A 359 19.18 -7.73 -1.60
CA ALA A 359 18.73 -6.35 -1.52
C ALA A 359 19.54 -5.43 -2.46
N ARG A 360 18.83 -4.66 -3.26
CA ARG A 360 19.40 -3.91 -4.40
C ARG A 360 18.55 -2.70 -4.74
N VAL A 361 19.13 -1.75 -5.48
CA VAL A 361 18.37 -0.63 -6.04
C VAL A 361 18.00 -0.96 -7.48
N GLY A 362 16.70 -0.93 -7.77
CA GLY A 362 16.16 -1.12 -9.10
C GLY A 362 15.76 0.20 -9.74
N VAL A 363 16.09 0.36 -11.01
CA VAL A 363 15.69 1.50 -11.84
C VAL A 363 14.99 0.97 -13.08
N LEU A 364 13.71 1.29 -13.25
CA LEU A 364 12.97 1.04 -14.49
C LEU A 364 12.94 2.35 -15.30
N ALA A 365 13.83 2.44 -16.29
CA ALA A 365 13.92 3.59 -17.18
C ALA A 365 12.85 3.52 -18.27
N SER A 366 12.17 4.65 -18.51
CA SER A 366 11.22 4.85 -19.59
C SER A 366 11.76 5.84 -20.62
N LEU A 367 12.13 5.30 -21.78
CA LEU A 367 12.75 6.05 -22.86
C LEU A 367 11.74 6.30 -23.99
N PRO A 368 11.75 7.49 -24.61
CA PRO A 368 11.10 7.70 -25.89
C PRO A 368 11.57 6.68 -26.94
N ALA A 369 10.71 6.29 -27.89
CA ALA A 369 11.04 5.27 -28.90
C ALA A 369 12.33 5.57 -29.68
N ARG A 370 12.64 6.84 -29.91
CA ARG A 370 13.82 7.30 -30.66
C ARG A 370 15.03 7.70 -29.79
N ALA A 371 14.96 7.51 -28.48
CA ALA A 371 16.06 7.89 -27.60
C ALA A 371 17.27 6.97 -27.80
N ASP A 372 18.47 7.56 -27.73
CA ASP A 372 19.70 6.80 -27.66
C ASP A 372 19.89 6.26 -26.23
N VAL A 373 19.82 4.94 -26.13
CA VAL A 373 19.94 4.22 -24.85
C VAL A 373 21.34 4.34 -24.29
N GLU A 374 22.37 4.38 -25.15
CA GLU A 374 23.76 4.45 -24.70
C GLU A 374 24.03 5.78 -24.00
N THR A 375 23.56 6.88 -24.61
CA THR A 375 23.69 8.23 -24.05
C THR A 375 22.94 8.33 -22.72
N ALA A 376 21.69 7.87 -22.66
CA ALA A 376 20.89 7.89 -21.44
C ALA A 376 21.55 7.09 -20.29
N LEU A 377 22.05 5.88 -20.57
CA LEU A 377 22.77 5.08 -19.58
C LEU A 377 24.08 5.73 -19.13
N THR A 378 24.82 6.34 -20.07
CA THR A 378 26.09 7.02 -19.76
C THR A 378 25.87 8.22 -18.86
N GLU A 379 24.84 9.03 -19.13
CA GLU A 379 24.49 10.19 -18.30
C GLU A 379 24.09 9.78 -16.88
N VAL A 380 23.20 8.79 -16.75
CA VAL A 380 22.78 8.27 -15.44
C VAL A 380 23.95 7.64 -14.69
N ALA A 381 24.75 6.79 -15.34
CA ALA A 381 25.91 6.15 -14.72
C ALA A 381 26.95 7.18 -14.24
N THR A 382 27.16 8.24 -15.01
CA THR A 382 28.04 9.35 -14.63
C THR A 382 27.49 10.09 -13.41
N GLY A 383 26.18 10.37 -13.39
CA GLY A 383 25.50 11.02 -12.27
C GLY A 383 25.56 10.20 -10.98
N VAL A 384 25.45 8.87 -11.09
CA VAL A 384 25.60 7.92 -9.97
C VAL A 384 27.06 7.88 -9.51
N ARG A 385 28.02 7.67 -10.41
CA ARG A 385 29.45 7.54 -10.06
C ARG A 385 30.00 8.78 -9.35
N LYS A 386 29.54 9.98 -9.72
CA LYS A 386 29.92 11.24 -9.05
C LYS A 386 29.51 11.30 -7.59
N ARG A 387 28.45 10.59 -7.20
CA ARG A 387 27.85 10.61 -5.86
C ARG A 387 28.19 9.34 -5.06
N SER A 388 28.39 8.22 -5.75
CA SER A 388 28.81 6.94 -5.17
C SER A 388 29.86 6.27 -6.05
N ALA A 389 31.13 6.42 -5.66
CA ALA A 389 32.28 5.92 -6.41
C ALA A 389 32.39 4.39 -6.41
N ASP A 390 31.82 3.71 -5.42
CA ASP A 390 31.89 2.25 -5.26
C ASP A 390 30.63 1.51 -5.75
N THR A 391 29.80 2.16 -6.56
CA THR A 391 28.61 1.51 -7.14
C THR A 391 28.91 0.83 -8.48
N VAL A 392 28.32 -0.34 -8.69
CA VAL A 392 28.18 -0.99 -9.99
C VAL A 392 26.78 -0.74 -10.51
N MET A 393 26.71 -0.27 -11.75
CA MET A 393 25.47 -0.13 -12.50
C MET A 393 25.45 -1.18 -13.63
N ALA A 394 24.38 -1.95 -13.70
CA ALA A 394 24.16 -2.95 -14.73
C ALA A 394 22.81 -2.73 -15.40
N ALA A 395 22.76 -2.86 -16.73
CA ALA A 395 21.55 -2.69 -17.51
C ALA A 395 21.21 -3.96 -18.30
N GLY A 396 19.93 -4.28 -18.37
CA GLY A 396 19.40 -5.41 -19.14
C GLY A 396 19.17 -5.08 -20.61
N SER A 397 18.43 -5.94 -21.30
CA SER A 397 17.93 -5.65 -22.65
C SER A 397 16.83 -4.59 -22.64
N VAL A 398 16.77 -3.81 -23.71
CA VAL A 398 15.67 -2.87 -23.94
C VAL A 398 14.44 -3.66 -24.40
N VAL A 399 13.29 -3.36 -23.82
CA VAL A 399 12.02 -4.03 -24.11
C VAL A 399 10.94 -3.00 -24.44
N GLU A 400 9.87 -3.40 -25.11
CA GLU A 400 8.78 -2.50 -25.53
C GLU A 400 7.46 -2.78 -24.81
N THR A 401 7.41 -3.84 -24.01
CA THR A 401 6.22 -4.24 -23.25
C THR A 401 6.53 -4.34 -21.76
N ILE A 402 5.53 -4.12 -20.91
CA ILE A 402 5.66 -4.26 -19.46
C ILE A 402 5.90 -5.73 -19.07
N ALA A 403 5.34 -6.69 -19.82
CA ALA A 403 5.53 -8.12 -19.57
C ALA A 403 7.01 -8.53 -19.66
N ASP A 404 7.77 -7.90 -20.56
CA ASP A 404 9.19 -8.19 -20.76
C ASP A 404 10.12 -7.45 -19.77
N VAL A 405 9.60 -6.53 -18.94
CA VAL A 405 10.40 -5.78 -17.96
C VAL A 405 11.12 -6.72 -17.00
N ARG A 406 10.46 -7.81 -16.59
CA ARG A 406 11.08 -8.82 -15.72
C ARG A 406 12.33 -9.42 -16.36
N ARG A 407 12.28 -9.75 -17.65
CA ARG A 407 13.45 -10.26 -18.38
C ARG A 407 14.60 -9.25 -18.36
N SER A 408 14.30 -7.97 -18.60
CA SER A 408 15.31 -6.89 -18.55
C SER A 408 15.97 -6.80 -17.16
N PHE A 409 15.19 -6.85 -16.08
CA PHE A 409 15.73 -6.83 -14.72
C PHE A 409 16.55 -8.07 -14.36
N LEU A 410 16.11 -9.27 -14.76
CA LEU A 410 16.88 -10.51 -14.53
C LEU A 410 18.24 -10.46 -15.22
N GLU A 411 18.29 -9.98 -16.47
CA GLU A 411 19.55 -9.77 -17.18
C GLU A 411 20.44 -8.74 -16.47
N ALA A 412 19.87 -7.60 -16.05
CA ALA A 412 20.60 -6.57 -15.30
C ALA A 412 21.16 -7.10 -13.97
N GLU A 413 20.40 -7.94 -13.25
CA GLU A 413 20.81 -8.53 -11.98
C GLU A 413 21.97 -9.50 -12.16
N GLN A 414 21.91 -10.37 -13.17
CA GLN A 414 23.00 -11.28 -13.53
C GLN A 414 24.28 -10.48 -13.85
N VAL A 415 24.14 -9.41 -14.64
CA VAL A 415 25.24 -8.52 -14.99
C VAL A 415 25.81 -7.81 -13.78
N ALA A 416 24.97 -7.31 -12.87
CA ALA A 416 25.39 -6.68 -11.63
C ALA A 416 26.16 -7.67 -10.74
N GLY A 417 25.70 -8.93 -10.66
CA GLY A 417 26.36 -9.99 -9.88
C GLY A 417 27.79 -10.29 -10.36
N VAL A 418 28.01 -10.31 -11.67
CA VAL A 418 29.36 -10.49 -12.25
C VAL A 418 30.19 -9.22 -12.09
N ALA A 419 29.62 -8.05 -12.39
CA ALA A 419 30.35 -6.79 -12.40
C ALA A 419 30.73 -6.28 -11.00
N ALA A 420 29.93 -6.57 -9.96
CA ALA A 420 30.23 -6.21 -8.57
C ALA A 420 31.50 -6.90 -8.02
N ARG A 421 31.92 -8.01 -8.63
CA ARG A 421 33.08 -8.82 -8.24
C ARG A 421 34.34 -8.53 -9.07
N GLY A 422 34.24 -7.73 -10.14
CA GLY A 422 35.34 -7.41 -11.03
C GLY A 422 35.99 -6.04 -10.72
N SER A 423 37.27 -5.88 -11.11
CA SER A 423 38.04 -4.64 -10.96
C SER A 423 37.83 -3.60 -12.07
N GLY A 424 36.78 -3.75 -12.89
CA GLY A 424 36.63 -2.96 -14.12
C GLY A 424 36.30 -1.48 -13.88
N ALA A 425 36.84 -0.60 -14.73
CA ALA A 425 36.65 0.86 -14.67
C ALA A 425 35.42 1.38 -15.44
N ARG A 426 34.54 0.49 -15.94
CA ARG A 426 33.39 0.89 -16.76
C ARG A 426 32.35 1.65 -15.92
N LEU A 427 31.69 2.62 -16.56
CA LEU A 427 30.59 3.37 -15.95
C LEU A 427 29.39 2.47 -15.68
N PHE A 428 29.06 1.59 -16.62
CA PHE A 428 28.03 0.57 -16.48
C PHE A 428 28.38 -0.69 -17.30
N TYR A 429 27.60 -1.75 -17.08
CA TYR A 429 27.76 -3.04 -17.73
C TYR A 429 26.43 -3.51 -18.32
N ARG A 430 26.50 -4.21 -19.46
CA ARG A 430 25.39 -4.97 -20.03
C ARG A 430 25.81 -6.41 -20.29
N LEU A 431 24.85 -7.26 -20.64
CA LEU A 431 25.12 -8.66 -20.95
C LEU A 431 26.22 -8.86 -22.02
N PRO A 432 26.26 -8.10 -23.13
CA PRO A 432 27.34 -8.20 -24.12
C PRO A 432 28.73 -7.83 -23.57
N ASP A 433 28.79 -7.04 -22.50
CA ASP A 433 30.05 -6.58 -21.90
C ASP A 433 30.72 -7.65 -21.05
N LEU A 434 29.96 -8.64 -20.57
CA LEU A 434 30.49 -9.71 -19.73
C LEU A 434 31.23 -10.78 -20.52
N ARG A 435 30.98 -10.90 -21.83
CA ARG A 435 31.60 -11.88 -22.73
C ARG A 435 31.60 -13.29 -22.10
N LEU A 436 32.72 -14.00 -22.14
CA LEU A 436 32.88 -15.34 -21.56
C LEU A 436 32.60 -15.39 -20.05
N ARG A 437 32.93 -14.33 -19.28
CA ARG A 437 32.65 -14.29 -17.83
C ARG A 437 31.15 -14.37 -17.53
N GLY A 438 30.33 -13.73 -18.37
CA GLY A 438 28.87 -13.78 -18.25
C GLY A 438 28.33 -15.20 -18.46
N LEU A 439 28.81 -15.86 -19.52
CA LEU A 439 28.42 -17.25 -19.82
C LEU A 439 28.83 -18.20 -18.67
N LEU A 440 30.06 -18.13 -18.19
CA LEU A 440 30.55 -19.00 -17.12
C LEU A 440 29.81 -18.77 -15.80
N HIS A 441 29.43 -17.53 -15.49
CA HIS A 441 28.62 -17.24 -14.30
C HIS A 441 27.22 -17.84 -14.35
N LEU A 442 26.60 -17.89 -15.54
CA LEU A 442 25.30 -18.55 -15.75
C LEU A 442 25.41 -20.08 -15.61
N LEU A 443 26.58 -20.65 -15.89
CA LEU A 443 26.85 -22.09 -15.84
C LEU A 443 27.60 -22.52 -14.58
N ARG A 444 27.75 -21.66 -13.56
CA ARG A 444 28.58 -21.95 -12.38
C ARG A 444 28.13 -23.18 -11.59
N ASP A 445 26.83 -23.43 -11.60
CA ASP A 445 26.21 -24.58 -10.93
C ASP A 445 26.05 -25.80 -11.85
N ASP A 446 26.45 -25.68 -13.13
CA ASP A 446 26.41 -26.79 -14.07
C ASP A 446 27.55 -27.77 -13.75
N ALA A 447 27.18 -29.00 -13.39
CA ALA A 447 28.12 -30.07 -13.04
C ALA A 447 29.16 -30.32 -14.13
N ARG A 448 28.86 -30.06 -15.41
CA ARG A 448 29.81 -30.22 -16.52
C ARG A 448 30.90 -29.16 -16.49
N VAL A 449 30.57 -27.93 -16.12
CA VAL A 449 31.56 -26.85 -15.94
C VAL A 449 32.41 -27.11 -14.72
N GLN A 450 31.82 -27.59 -13.62
CA GLN A 450 32.58 -27.96 -12.42
C GLN A 450 33.54 -29.12 -12.69
N THR A 451 33.10 -30.14 -13.42
CA THR A 451 33.94 -31.26 -13.86
C THR A 451 35.06 -30.80 -14.77
N PHE A 452 34.79 -29.85 -15.67
CA PHE A 452 35.81 -29.23 -16.52
C PHE A 452 36.87 -28.51 -15.67
N VAL A 453 36.45 -27.68 -14.71
CA VAL A 453 37.37 -26.98 -13.79
C VAL A 453 38.25 -27.97 -13.03
N GLU A 454 37.66 -29.03 -12.48
CA GLU A 454 38.40 -30.05 -11.73
C GLU A 454 39.40 -30.81 -12.61
N ARG A 455 39.03 -31.14 -13.84
CA ARG A 455 39.92 -31.81 -14.79
C ARG A 455 41.11 -30.93 -15.19
N GLU A 456 40.89 -29.65 -15.43
CA GLU A 456 41.93 -28.75 -15.96
C GLU A 456 42.82 -28.15 -14.86
N LEU A 457 42.27 -27.88 -13.67
CA LEU A 457 42.98 -27.19 -12.58
C LEU A 457 43.15 -28.04 -11.32
N GLY A 458 42.42 -29.14 -11.16
CA GLY A 458 42.44 -29.99 -9.96
C GLY A 458 43.85 -30.34 -9.48
N PRO A 459 44.76 -30.84 -10.34
CA PRO A 459 46.14 -31.15 -9.96
C PRO A 459 46.90 -29.95 -9.38
N LEU A 460 46.67 -28.75 -9.92
CA LEU A 460 47.32 -27.52 -9.45
C LEU A 460 46.73 -27.03 -8.13
N LEU A 461 45.41 -27.13 -7.98
CA LEU A 461 44.69 -26.77 -6.75
C LEU A 461 45.07 -27.68 -5.58
N GLU A 462 45.15 -29.00 -5.83
CA GLU A 462 45.62 -29.98 -4.85
C GLU A 462 47.08 -29.74 -4.46
N TYR A 463 47.94 -29.41 -5.44
CA TYR A 463 49.34 -29.09 -5.20
C TYR A 463 49.49 -27.87 -4.27
N ASP A 464 48.76 -26.79 -4.56
CA ASP A 464 48.76 -25.57 -3.73
C ASP A 464 48.24 -25.87 -2.32
N ALA A 465 47.16 -26.64 -2.19
CA ALA A 465 46.61 -27.01 -0.88
C ALA A 465 47.56 -27.86 -0.03
N GLN A 466 48.27 -28.83 -0.64
CA GLN A 466 49.19 -29.72 0.08
C GLN A 466 50.50 -29.04 0.49
N ARG A 467 50.98 -28.07 -0.30
CA ARG A 467 52.31 -27.46 -0.14
C ARG A 467 52.29 -26.00 0.32
N GLY A 468 51.11 -25.39 0.48
CA GLY A 468 50.97 -23.98 0.81
C GLY A 468 51.59 -23.06 -0.25
N SER A 469 51.59 -23.48 -1.52
CA SER A 469 52.06 -22.66 -2.63
C SER A 469 50.94 -21.83 -3.25
N ASP A 470 51.30 -20.95 -4.16
CA ASP A 470 50.37 -20.03 -4.85
C ASP A 470 50.55 -20.10 -6.37
N LEU A 471 50.70 -21.33 -6.91
CA LEU A 471 50.95 -21.54 -8.33
C LEU A 471 49.71 -21.24 -9.17
N THR A 472 48.51 -21.41 -8.62
CA THR A 472 47.24 -21.04 -9.27
C THR A 472 47.19 -19.55 -9.56
N ARG A 473 47.58 -18.70 -8.58
CA ARG A 473 47.67 -17.24 -8.78
C ARG A 473 48.74 -16.85 -9.79
N ILE A 474 49.86 -17.59 -9.82
CA ILE A 474 50.92 -17.34 -10.80
C ILE A 474 50.45 -17.67 -12.23
N LEU A 475 49.70 -18.76 -12.41
CA LEU A 475 49.07 -19.09 -13.68
C LEU A 475 48.06 -18.01 -14.10
N GLU A 476 47.24 -17.53 -13.17
CA GLU A 476 46.29 -16.44 -13.42
C GLU A 476 47.01 -15.17 -13.90
N LEU A 477 48.02 -14.69 -13.15
CA LEU A 477 48.81 -13.50 -13.52
C LEU A 477 49.52 -13.66 -14.87
N TYR A 478 50.01 -14.86 -15.19
CA TYR A 478 50.62 -15.16 -16.48
C TYR A 478 49.63 -15.01 -17.63
N LEU A 479 48.43 -15.58 -17.50
CA LEU A 479 47.40 -15.51 -18.53
C LEU A 479 46.78 -14.10 -18.65
N GLU A 480 46.57 -13.39 -17.53
CA GLU A 480 46.10 -12.00 -17.52
C GLU A 480 47.08 -11.02 -18.16
N SER A 481 48.38 -11.30 -18.06
CA SER A 481 49.45 -10.56 -18.74
C SER A 481 49.59 -10.91 -20.24
N GLY A 482 48.61 -11.61 -20.82
CA GLY A 482 48.64 -12.04 -22.22
C GLY A 482 49.76 -13.04 -22.52
N ARG A 483 50.13 -13.87 -21.53
CA ARG A 483 51.28 -14.80 -21.58
C ARG A 483 52.64 -14.12 -21.72
N ASN A 484 52.73 -12.83 -21.38
CA ASN A 484 54.02 -12.13 -21.30
C ASN A 484 54.72 -12.45 -19.97
N LYS A 485 55.69 -13.37 -20.02
CA LYS A 485 56.46 -13.85 -18.84
C LYS A 485 57.15 -12.69 -18.08
N ALA A 486 57.55 -11.61 -18.75
CA ALA A 486 58.22 -10.48 -18.10
C ALA A 486 57.24 -9.55 -17.36
N VAL A 487 56.08 -9.24 -17.95
CA VAL A 487 55.02 -8.44 -17.32
C VAL A 487 54.44 -9.19 -16.12
N ALA A 488 54.17 -10.48 -16.28
CA ALA A 488 53.63 -11.31 -15.21
C ALA A 488 54.58 -11.44 -14.02
N ALA A 489 55.89 -11.58 -14.26
CA ALA A 489 56.89 -11.59 -13.19
C ALA A 489 56.92 -10.27 -12.40
N GLN A 490 56.76 -9.13 -13.08
CA GLN A 490 56.68 -7.82 -12.43
C GLN A 490 55.40 -7.68 -11.59
N GLN A 491 54.24 -8.08 -12.10
CA GLN A 491 52.97 -8.06 -11.37
C GLN A 491 52.96 -9.02 -10.17
N ALA A 492 53.64 -10.16 -10.29
CA ALA A 492 53.82 -11.11 -9.19
C ALA A 492 54.88 -10.66 -8.16
N HIS A 493 55.58 -9.55 -8.39
CA HIS A 493 56.71 -9.08 -7.59
C HIS A 493 57.84 -10.12 -7.43
N LEU A 494 58.13 -10.88 -8.50
CA LEU A 494 59.16 -11.92 -8.52
C LEU A 494 60.27 -11.60 -9.52
N SER A 495 61.48 -12.11 -9.24
CA SER A 495 62.54 -12.10 -10.25
C SER A 495 62.14 -12.98 -11.43
N ARG A 496 62.58 -12.62 -12.65
CA ARG A 496 62.28 -13.41 -13.86
C ARG A 496 62.69 -14.89 -13.70
N PRO A 497 63.88 -15.24 -13.18
CA PRO A 497 64.25 -16.64 -12.97
C PRO A 497 63.28 -17.38 -12.04
N ALA A 498 62.87 -16.75 -10.94
CA ALA A 498 61.93 -17.35 -9.98
C ALA A 498 60.54 -17.54 -10.60
N PHE A 499 60.04 -16.58 -11.38
CA PHE A 499 58.76 -16.70 -12.09
C PHE A 499 58.80 -17.86 -13.11
N TYR A 500 59.90 -17.98 -13.85
CA TYR A 500 60.05 -19.03 -14.87
C TYR A 500 60.14 -20.42 -14.24
N GLU A 501 60.77 -20.54 -13.08
CA GLU A 501 60.77 -21.80 -12.32
C GLU A 501 59.36 -22.18 -11.87
N ARG A 502 58.54 -21.20 -11.44
CA ARG A 502 57.13 -21.44 -11.09
C ARG A 502 56.30 -21.87 -12.31
N LEU A 503 56.49 -21.26 -13.49
CA LEU A 503 55.85 -21.71 -14.72
C LEU A 503 56.23 -23.16 -15.08
N ARG A 504 57.53 -23.51 -15.04
CA ARG A 504 57.98 -24.90 -15.26
C ARG A 504 57.44 -25.88 -14.23
N ARG A 505 57.08 -25.40 -13.05
CA ARG A 505 56.44 -26.23 -12.02
C ARG A 505 54.95 -26.41 -12.30
N ILE A 506 54.27 -25.37 -12.77
CA ILE A 506 52.89 -25.46 -13.24
C ILE A 506 52.78 -26.46 -14.39
N GLU A 507 53.64 -26.38 -15.41
CA GLU A 507 53.69 -27.33 -16.54
C GLU A 507 53.82 -28.78 -16.08
N ARG A 508 54.71 -29.04 -15.11
CA ARG A 508 54.91 -30.39 -14.54
C ARG A 508 53.74 -30.89 -13.70
N VAL A 509 53.02 -29.99 -13.03
CA VAL A 509 51.89 -30.35 -12.17
C VAL A 509 50.63 -30.61 -13.00
N LEU A 510 50.41 -29.80 -14.04
CA LEU A 510 49.28 -29.94 -14.96
C LEU A 510 49.52 -30.95 -16.08
N ASP A 511 50.77 -31.43 -16.24
CA ASP A 511 51.21 -32.26 -17.36
C ASP A 511 50.85 -31.63 -18.73
N ALA A 512 51.12 -30.33 -18.85
CA ALA A 512 50.70 -29.53 -20.00
C ALA A 512 51.75 -28.48 -20.39
N ASP A 513 51.75 -28.11 -21.67
CA ASP A 513 52.63 -27.06 -22.23
C ASP A 513 51.94 -25.69 -22.16
N LEU A 514 52.56 -24.71 -21.50
CA LEU A 514 52.05 -23.34 -21.38
C LEU A 514 52.34 -22.48 -22.62
N ASP A 515 53.04 -23.01 -23.62
CA ASP A 515 53.16 -22.38 -24.94
C ASP A 515 52.03 -22.87 -25.89
N ASP A 516 51.37 -24.01 -25.59
CA ASP A 516 50.19 -24.48 -26.33
C ASP A 516 48.97 -23.55 -26.12
N VAL A 517 48.32 -23.21 -27.23
CA VAL A 517 47.21 -22.25 -27.24
C VAL A 517 45.94 -22.89 -26.68
N GLU A 518 45.66 -24.15 -27.04
CA GLU A 518 44.43 -24.83 -26.63
C GLU A 518 44.44 -25.06 -25.11
N SER A 519 45.54 -25.57 -24.58
CA SER A 519 45.76 -25.76 -23.14
C SER A 519 45.65 -24.43 -22.37
N CYS A 520 46.30 -23.36 -22.84
CA CYS A 520 46.21 -22.05 -22.20
C CYS A 520 44.79 -21.47 -22.19
N VAL A 521 44.04 -21.64 -23.28
CA VAL A 521 42.64 -21.22 -23.35
C VAL A 521 41.81 -22.04 -22.38
N SER A 522 42.01 -23.35 -22.33
CA SER A 522 41.36 -24.25 -21.38
C SER A 522 41.60 -23.82 -19.93
N PHE A 523 42.87 -23.59 -19.55
CA PHE A 523 43.23 -23.08 -18.22
C PHE A 523 42.63 -21.71 -17.93
N HIS A 524 42.59 -20.81 -18.92
CA HIS A 524 41.97 -19.49 -18.74
C HIS A 524 40.47 -19.61 -18.49
N VAL A 525 39.76 -20.43 -19.27
CA VAL A 525 38.33 -20.72 -19.08
C VAL A 525 38.09 -21.35 -17.71
N ALA A 526 38.93 -22.33 -17.32
CA ALA A 526 38.83 -23.02 -16.05
C ALA A 526 39.08 -22.08 -14.87
N LEU A 527 40.03 -21.15 -14.97
CA LEU A 527 40.28 -20.13 -13.93
C LEU A 527 39.11 -19.17 -13.80
N LEU A 528 38.55 -18.71 -14.92
CA LEU A 528 37.36 -17.87 -14.92
C LEU A 528 36.16 -18.61 -14.31
N ALA A 529 35.97 -19.88 -14.64
CA ALA A 529 34.89 -20.71 -14.06
C ALA A 529 35.13 -20.99 -12.57
N LEU A 530 36.36 -21.31 -12.16
CA LEU A 530 36.75 -21.51 -10.76
C LEU A 530 36.48 -20.24 -9.93
N SER A 531 36.82 -19.07 -10.47
CA SER A 531 36.53 -17.78 -9.84
C SER A 531 35.01 -17.52 -9.69
N SER A 532 34.20 -18.09 -10.59
CA SER A 532 32.74 -17.97 -10.50
C SER A 532 32.12 -18.86 -9.39
N VAL A 533 32.80 -19.94 -8.98
CA VAL A 533 32.31 -20.94 -8.00
C VAL A 533 32.90 -20.69 -6.59
N ARG A 534 34.20 -20.37 -6.47
CA ARG A 534 34.87 -20.22 -5.16
C ARG A 534 34.43 -19.01 -4.34
N TRP A 535 33.72 -18.06 -4.93
CA TRP A 535 33.38 -16.79 -4.30
C TRP A 535 32.07 -16.78 -3.49
N GLU A 536 31.45 -17.95 -3.24
CA GLU A 536 30.21 -18.11 -2.45
C GLU A 536 30.34 -18.94 -1.16
N ARG A 537 31.51 -19.51 -0.84
CA ARG A 537 31.70 -20.12 0.49
C ARG A 537 32.17 -19.04 1.49
N PRO A 538 31.46 -18.88 2.63
CA PRO A 538 31.69 -17.80 3.59
C PRO A 538 33.08 -17.79 4.20
#